data_AF-A0A1I7UDQ0-F1
#
_entry.id   AF-A0A1I7UDQ0-F1
#
_cell.length_a   1.000
_cell.length_b   1.000
_cell.length_c   1.000
_cell.angle_alpha   90.00
_cell.angle_beta   90.00
_cell.angle_gamma   90.00
#
_symmetry.space_group_name_H-M   'P 1'
#
loop_
_entity.id
_entity.type
_entity.pdbx_description
1 polymer ?
#
loop_
_entity_poly.entity_id
_entity_poly.type
_entity_poly.pdbx_seq_one_letter_code
_entity_poly.pdbx_strand_id
1 'polypeptide(L)'
;MWCHEYYWGVYVAMAVFLMFYITLMCCEGCRRSFPCNLIILTLFTLSAATMTMFVTAAYSVESVMIALLITTLCSAAIIIFAATTKKDLTSCLGIAFILGICLLLFGLMTCIFVFFMHWYFLNIVYSALGALLCMFYLAIDIQLIMGGRRVEISPEEYIFAAVHVFVDILTMFFHILGVVGRN
;
A
#
# COMPACT_ATOMS: atom_id res chain seq x y z
N MET A 1 -1.85 -17.36 20.75
CA MET A 1 -0.56 -17.68 21.40
C MET A 1 0.63 -17.27 20.56
N TRP A 2 0.74 -17.65 19.27
CA TRP A 2 1.90 -17.31 18.42
C TRP A 2 2.18 -15.81 18.23
N CYS A 3 1.15 -14.98 18.04
CA CYS A 3 1.32 -13.54 17.78
C CYS A 3 1.81 -12.70 18.97
N HIS A 4 1.63 -13.19 20.21
CA HIS A 4 2.08 -12.46 21.40
C HIS A 4 3.57 -12.68 21.72
N GLU A 5 4.17 -13.79 21.27
CA GLU A 5 5.61 -14.07 21.45
C GLU A 5 6.49 -13.45 20.35
N TYR A 6 5.95 -13.25 19.14
CA TYR A 6 6.73 -12.80 17.97
C TYR A 6 6.33 -11.41 17.45
N TYR A 7 5.77 -10.54 18.31
CA TYR A 7 5.40 -9.17 17.92
C TYR A 7 6.57 -8.39 17.29
N TRP A 8 7.80 -8.64 17.75
CA TRP A 8 9.02 -8.06 17.19
C TRP A 8 9.27 -8.46 15.72
N GLY A 9 8.83 -9.66 15.31
CA GLY A 9 8.99 -10.17 13.95
C GLY A 9 8.23 -9.33 12.91
N VAL A 10 7.05 -8.82 13.26
CA VAL A 10 6.27 -7.89 12.42
C VAL A 10 7.07 -6.60 12.17
N TYR A 11 7.64 -6.02 13.23
CA TYR A 11 8.41 -4.78 13.11
C TYR A 11 9.70 -4.97 12.32
N VAL A 12 10.39 -6.10 12.48
CA VAL A 12 11.58 -6.43 11.68
C VAL A 12 11.21 -6.61 10.20
N ALA A 13 10.15 -7.36 9.90
CA ALA A 13 9.70 -7.55 8.51
C ALA A 13 9.27 -6.22 7.86
N MET A 14 8.60 -5.35 8.61
CA MET A 14 8.23 -4.00 8.16
C MET A 14 9.47 -3.12 7.89
N ALA A 15 10.49 -3.18 8.75
CA ALA A 15 11.73 -2.43 8.56
C ALA A 15 12.51 -2.91 7.33
N VAL A 16 12.58 -4.23 7.10
CA VAL A 16 13.22 -4.82 5.91
C VAL A 16 12.47 -4.45 4.64
N PHE A 17 11.13 -4.52 4.65
CA PHE A 17 10.29 -4.06 3.54
C PHE A 17 10.53 -2.59 3.22
N LEU A 18 10.52 -1.72 4.23
CA LEU A 18 10.74 -0.29 4.06
C LEU A 18 12.14 0.01 3.49
N MET A 19 13.17 -0.72 3.91
CA MET A 19 14.53 -0.58 3.39
C MET A 19 14.62 -0.87 1.88
N PHE A 20 14.04 -1.98 1.42
CA PHE A 20 14.00 -2.29 -0.01
C PHE A 20 13.10 -1.34 -0.80
N TYR A 21 11.97 -0.93 -0.23
CA TYR A 21 11.10 0.08 -0.81
C TYR A 21 11.84 1.40 -1.03
N ILE A 22 12.48 1.96 0.00
CA ILE A 22 13.25 3.21 -0.10
C ILE A 22 14.39 3.07 -1.12
N THR A 23 15.08 1.93 -1.14
CA THR A 23 16.14 1.66 -2.12
C THR A 23 15.60 1.74 -3.56
N LEU A 24 14.46 1.10 -3.83
CA LEU A 24 13.84 1.17 -5.16
C LEU A 24 13.32 2.57 -5.52
N MET A 25 12.86 3.35 -4.53
CA MET A 25 12.33 4.70 -4.77
C MET A 25 13.44 5.73 -4.99
N CYS A 26 14.51 5.69 -4.18
CA CYS A 26 15.55 6.72 -4.14
C CYS A 26 16.80 6.39 -4.98
N CYS A 27 17.03 5.13 -5.37
CA CYS A 27 18.22 4.75 -6.12
C CYS A 27 17.91 4.42 -7.59
N GLU A 28 17.86 5.46 -8.44
CA GLU A 28 17.60 5.30 -9.89
C GLU A 28 18.59 4.35 -10.57
N GLY A 29 19.88 4.42 -10.22
CA GLY A 29 20.91 3.54 -10.78
C GLY A 29 20.64 2.07 -10.51
N CYS A 30 20.15 1.73 -9.30
CA CYS A 30 19.76 0.38 -8.94
C CYS A 30 18.49 -0.06 -9.68
N ARG A 31 17.54 0.86 -9.87
CA ARG A 31 16.26 0.60 -10.56
C ARG A 31 16.39 0.45 -12.07
N ARG A 32 17.33 1.14 -12.71
CA ARG A 32 17.51 1.13 -14.18
C ARG A 32 18.56 0.13 -14.68
N SER A 33 19.43 -0.39 -13.82
CA SER A 33 20.54 -1.26 -14.24
C SER A 33 20.22 -2.75 -14.11
N PHE A 34 20.29 -3.49 -15.21
CA PHE A 34 20.25 -4.95 -15.20
C PHE A 34 21.60 -5.54 -14.76
N PRO A 35 21.66 -6.61 -13.94
CA PRO A 35 20.54 -7.36 -13.34
C PRO A 35 20.09 -6.86 -11.96
N CYS A 36 20.73 -5.79 -11.46
CA CYS A 36 20.52 -5.26 -10.11
C CYS A 36 19.03 -4.97 -9.83
N ASN A 37 18.35 -4.41 -10.83
CA ASN A 37 16.96 -4.01 -10.76
C ASN A 37 16.00 -5.17 -10.44
N LEU A 38 16.16 -6.33 -11.06
CA LEU A 38 15.35 -7.53 -10.81
C LEU A 38 15.69 -8.19 -9.47
N ILE A 39 16.96 -8.17 -9.07
CA ILE A 39 17.39 -8.72 -7.78
C ILE A 39 16.74 -7.93 -6.65
N ILE A 40 16.85 -6.59 -6.67
CA ILE A 40 16.26 -5.74 -5.63
C ILE A 40 14.73 -5.83 -5.66
N LEU A 41 14.11 -5.87 -6.85
CA LEU A 41 12.67 -6.07 -6.98
C LEU A 41 12.22 -7.40 -6.35
N THR A 42 12.96 -8.48 -6.56
CA THR A 42 12.66 -9.79 -5.97
C THR A 42 12.79 -9.75 -4.44
N LEU A 43 13.85 -9.12 -3.92
CA LEU A 43 14.03 -8.95 -2.47
C LEU A 43 12.92 -8.10 -1.85
N PHE A 44 12.50 -7.04 -2.55
CA PHE A 44 11.34 -6.24 -2.18
C PHE A 44 10.07 -7.10 -2.11
N THR A 45 9.76 -7.89 -3.14
CA THR A 45 8.57 -8.76 -3.15
C THR A 45 8.62 -9.82 -2.05
N LEU A 46 9.78 -10.45 -1.82
CA LEU A 46 9.95 -11.41 -0.72
C LEU A 46 9.75 -10.76 0.65
N SER A 47 10.32 -9.57 0.86
CA SER A 47 10.13 -8.82 2.10
C SER A 47 8.66 -8.45 2.32
N ALA A 48 7.95 -8.04 1.28
CA ALA A 48 6.51 -7.74 1.32
C ALA A 48 5.69 -9.00 1.67
N ALA A 49 6.02 -10.15 1.08
CA ALA A 49 5.37 -11.42 1.37
C ALA A 49 5.58 -11.84 2.84
N THR A 50 6.81 -11.71 3.35
CA THR A 50 7.10 -12.01 4.77
C THR A 50 6.35 -11.08 5.72
N MET A 51 6.31 -9.77 5.44
CA MET A 51 5.54 -8.80 6.22
C MET A 51 4.05 -9.16 6.22
N THR A 52 3.49 -9.45 5.05
CA THR A 52 2.08 -9.84 4.90
C THR A 52 1.77 -11.12 5.68
N MET A 53 2.66 -12.10 5.66
CA MET A 53 2.52 -13.33 6.44
C MET A 53 2.41 -13.05 7.94
N PHE A 54 3.32 -12.23 8.49
CA PHE A 54 3.29 -11.87 9.90
C PHE A 54 2.03 -11.09 10.28
N VAL A 55 1.59 -10.15 9.45
CA VAL A 55 0.36 -9.37 9.71
C VAL A 55 -0.86 -10.28 9.66
N THR A 56 -1.02 -11.08 8.60
CA THR A 56 -2.20 -11.94 8.41
C THR A 56 -2.29 -13.07 9.43
N ALA A 57 -1.18 -13.51 10.02
CA ALA A 57 -1.18 -14.49 11.12
C ALA A 57 -1.94 -14.01 12.37
N ALA A 58 -2.16 -12.70 12.53
CA ALA A 58 -2.95 -12.13 13.61
C ALA A 58 -4.47 -12.10 13.35
N TYR A 59 -4.90 -12.46 12.13
CA TYR A 59 -6.30 -12.41 11.71
C TYR A 59 -6.85 -13.80 11.46
N SER A 60 -8.19 -13.92 11.49
CA SER A 60 -8.86 -15.17 11.09
C SER A 60 -8.70 -15.40 9.57
N VAL A 61 -8.65 -16.66 9.16
CA VAL A 61 -8.57 -17.04 7.73
C VAL A 61 -9.76 -16.46 6.95
N GLU A 62 -10.95 -16.45 7.55
CA GLU A 62 -12.16 -15.87 6.95
C GLU A 62 -11.99 -14.38 6.66
N SER A 63 -11.54 -13.60 7.66
CA SER A 63 -11.29 -12.16 7.49
C SER A 63 -10.24 -11.87 6.41
N VAL A 64 -9.16 -12.68 6.37
CA VAL A 64 -8.10 -12.55 5.35
C VAL A 64 -8.63 -12.82 3.95
N MET A 65 -9.44 -13.87 3.77
CA MET A 65 -10.05 -14.20 2.47
C MET A 65 -11.04 -13.14 2.01
N ILE A 66 -11.88 -12.61 2.91
CA ILE A 66 -12.81 -11.52 2.61
C ILE A 66 -12.04 -10.27 2.18
N ALA A 67 -11.01 -9.87 2.92
CA ALA A 67 -10.19 -8.70 2.59
C ALA A 67 -9.51 -8.85 1.23
N LEU A 68 -8.96 -10.04 0.94
CA LEU A 68 -8.32 -10.35 -0.34
C LEU A 68 -9.31 -10.24 -1.51
N LEU A 69 -10.52 -10.78 -1.35
CA LEU A 69 -11.56 -10.72 -2.38
C LEU A 69 -11.97 -9.28 -2.67
N ILE A 70 -12.27 -8.49 -1.63
CA ILE A 70 -12.65 -7.08 -1.79
C ILE A 70 -11.53 -6.29 -2.45
N THR A 71 -10.28 -6.45 -2.00
CA THR A 71 -9.11 -5.78 -2.58
C THR A 71 -8.95 -6.10 -4.05
N THR A 72 -9.10 -7.37 -4.43
CA THR A 72 -8.99 -7.81 -5.82
C THR A 72 -10.07 -7.20 -6.71
N LEU A 73 -11.32 -7.18 -6.24
CA LEU A 73 -12.43 -6.60 -6.99
C LEU A 73 -12.30 -5.07 -7.11
N CYS A 74 -11.96 -4.38 -6.02
CA CYS A 74 -11.74 -2.94 -6.01
C CYS A 74 -10.59 -2.54 -6.92
N SER A 75 -9.42 -3.19 -6.79
CA SER A 75 -8.26 -2.88 -7.64
C SER A 75 -8.55 -3.10 -9.11
N ALA A 76 -9.17 -4.23 -9.49
CA ALA A 76 -9.54 -4.48 -10.88
C ALA A 76 -10.51 -3.42 -11.43
N ALA A 77 -11.55 -3.07 -10.66
CA ALA A 77 -12.51 -2.05 -11.06
C ALA A 77 -11.85 -0.67 -11.24
N ILE A 78 -10.95 -0.29 -10.33
CA ILE A 78 -10.22 0.98 -10.37
C ILE A 78 -9.25 1.02 -11.55
N ILE A 79 -8.51 -0.06 -11.79
CA ILE A 79 -7.58 -0.15 -12.93
C ILE A 79 -8.33 0.03 -14.25
N ILE A 80 -9.45 -0.69 -14.43
CA ILE A 80 -10.30 -0.57 -15.63
C ILE A 80 -10.85 0.85 -15.77
N PHE A 81 -11.37 1.42 -14.68
CA PHE A 81 -11.89 2.79 -14.67
C PHE A 81 -10.81 3.82 -15.03
N ALA A 82 -9.63 3.74 -14.40
CA ALA A 82 -8.53 4.68 -14.61
C ALA A 82 -7.94 4.59 -16.02
N ALA A 83 -7.86 3.38 -16.59
CA ALA A 83 -7.38 3.17 -17.96
C ALA A 83 -8.37 3.68 -19.03
N THR A 84 -9.67 3.69 -18.75
CA THR A 84 -10.70 4.07 -19.73
C THR A 84 -11.20 5.51 -19.58
N THR A 85 -11.04 6.11 -18.39
CA THR A 85 -11.57 7.44 -18.12
C THR A 85 -10.80 8.53 -18.86
N LYS A 86 -11.54 9.49 -19.41
CA LYS A 86 -10.99 10.67 -20.11
C LYS A 86 -10.63 11.81 -19.17
N LYS A 87 -11.11 11.76 -17.91
CA LYS A 87 -10.79 12.76 -16.90
C LYS A 87 -9.34 12.58 -16.45
N ASP A 88 -8.60 13.68 -16.40
CA ASP A 88 -7.23 13.70 -15.92
C ASP A 88 -7.20 13.75 -14.39
N LEU A 89 -7.02 12.60 -13.75
CA LEU A 89 -6.87 12.46 -12.30
C LEU A 89 -5.45 12.83 -11.84
N THR A 90 -4.45 12.84 -12.73
CA THR A 90 -3.07 13.22 -12.39
C THR A 90 -3.00 14.69 -11.92
N SER A 91 -3.93 15.53 -12.38
CA SER A 91 -4.12 16.90 -11.88
C SER A 91 -4.44 16.98 -10.38
N CYS A 92 -4.98 15.90 -9.78
CA CYS A 92 -5.33 15.84 -8.36
C CYS A 92 -4.19 15.31 -7.48
N LEU A 93 -2.99 15.05 -8.03
CA LEU A 93 -1.85 14.52 -7.28
C LEU A 93 -1.52 15.35 -6.03
N GLY A 94 -1.58 16.69 -6.14
CA GLY A 94 -1.35 17.59 -4.99
C GLY A 94 -2.40 17.44 -3.89
N ILE A 95 -3.66 17.19 -4.24
CA ILE A 95 -4.73 16.94 -3.26
C ILE A 95 -4.52 15.57 -2.61
N ALA A 96 -4.21 14.55 -3.41
CA ALA A 96 -3.90 13.22 -2.89
C ALA A 96 -2.75 13.27 -1.88
N PHE A 97 -1.68 14.00 -2.20
CA PHE A 97 -0.54 14.20 -1.31
C PHE A 97 -0.92 14.86 0.02
N ILE A 98 -1.74 15.91 0.00
CA ILE A 98 -2.24 16.56 1.23
C ILE A 98 -3.08 15.58 2.05
N LEU A 99 -4.00 14.85 1.42
CA LEU A 99 -4.82 13.83 2.09
C LEU A 99 -3.94 12.72 2.69
N GLY A 100 -2.87 12.32 2.01
CA GLY A 100 -1.87 11.36 2.49
C GLY A 100 -1.17 11.83 3.76
N ILE A 101 -0.73 13.10 3.79
CA ILE A 101 -0.14 13.70 5.00
C ILE A 101 -1.17 13.75 6.14
N CYS A 102 -2.41 14.19 5.86
CA CYS A 102 -3.47 14.23 6.85
C CYS A 102 -3.74 12.84 7.45
N LEU A 103 -3.81 11.81 6.59
CA LEU A 103 -4.02 10.43 7.02
C LEU A 103 -2.82 9.89 7.81
N LEU A 104 -1.59 10.20 7.42
CA LEU A 104 -0.38 9.84 8.17
C LEU A 104 -0.43 10.40 9.60
N LEU A 105 -0.73 11.70 9.75
CA LEU A 105 -0.85 12.34 11.05
C LEU A 105 -2.00 11.75 11.87
N PHE A 106 -3.15 11.48 11.25
CA PHE A 106 -4.28 10.81 11.90
C PHE A 106 -3.94 9.38 12.34
N GLY A 107 -3.12 8.65 11.57
CA GLY A 107 -2.61 7.33 11.91
C GLY A 107 -1.70 7.36 13.14
N LEU A 108 -0.79 8.34 13.23
CA LEU A 108 0.05 8.55 14.41
C LEU A 108 -0.80 8.85 15.65
N MET A 109 -1.80 9.71 15.52
CA MET A 109 -2.75 9.96 16.62
C MET A 109 -3.49 8.67 17.01
N THR A 110 -4.01 7.92 16.04
CA THR A 110 -4.72 6.66 16.30
C THR A 110 -3.83 5.65 17.04
N CYS A 111 -2.54 5.57 16.73
CA CYS A 111 -1.59 4.73 17.45
C CYS A 111 -1.51 5.11 18.94
N ILE A 112 -1.42 6.40 19.25
CA ILE A 112 -1.40 6.92 20.63
C ILE A 112 -2.73 6.59 21.33
N PHE A 113 -3.87 6.90 20.73
CA PHE A 113 -5.19 6.67 21.35
C PHE A 113 -5.50 5.18 21.57
N VAL A 114 -5.10 4.30 20.65
CA VAL A 114 -5.29 2.86 20.83
C VAL A 114 -4.37 2.33 21.93
N PHE A 115 -3.12 2.79 21.99
CA PHE A 115 -2.16 2.32 22.99
C PHE A 115 -2.52 2.78 24.42
N PHE A 116 -2.93 4.04 24.59
CA PHE A 116 -3.22 4.59 25.93
C PHE A 116 -4.69 4.44 26.35
N MET A 117 -5.63 4.59 25.42
CA MET A 117 -7.07 4.69 25.72
C MET A 117 -7.89 3.49 25.22
N HIS A 118 -7.27 2.52 24.53
CA HIS A 118 -7.93 1.34 23.98
C HIS A 118 -9.17 1.68 23.10
N TRP A 119 -9.15 2.84 22.44
CA TRP A 119 -10.24 3.32 21.59
C TRP A 119 -10.22 2.69 20.19
N TYR A 120 -10.71 1.46 20.11
CA TYR A 120 -10.65 0.64 18.88
C TYR A 120 -11.49 1.16 17.71
N PHE A 121 -12.55 1.94 17.97
CA PHE A 121 -13.39 2.53 16.93
C PHE A 121 -12.59 3.45 15.98
N LEU A 122 -11.62 4.21 16.53
CA LEU A 122 -10.77 5.09 15.72
C LEU A 122 -9.94 4.33 14.70
N ASN A 123 -9.53 3.09 15.02
CA ASN A 123 -8.75 2.26 14.11
C ASN A 123 -9.58 1.81 12.89
N ILE A 124 -10.87 1.50 13.09
CA ILE A 124 -11.79 1.16 11.99
C ILE A 124 -11.97 2.36 11.06
N VAL A 125 -12.20 3.55 11.62
CA VAL A 125 -12.33 4.80 10.84
C VAL A 125 -11.05 5.10 10.06
N TYR A 126 -9.89 5.00 10.71
CA TYR A 126 -8.59 5.15 10.07
C TYR A 126 -8.40 4.18 8.91
N SER A 127 -8.74 2.90 9.12
CA SER A 127 -8.62 1.86 8.11
C SER A 127 -9.54 2.09 6.92
N ALA A 128 -10.79 2.52 7.15
CA ALA A 128 -11.72 2.86 6.08
C ALA A 128 -11.25 4.05 5.24
N LEU A 129 -10.78 5.12 5.89
CA LEU A 129 -10.24 6.30 5.20
C LEU A 129 -8.97 5.96 4.42
N GLY A 130 -8.10 5.11 4.97
CA GLY A 130 -6.90 4.62 4.30
C GLY A 130 -7.22 3.80 3.06
N ALA A 131 -8.19 2.87 3.15
CA ALA A 131 -8.64 2.11 1.99
C ALA A 131 -9.14 3.03 0.86
N LEU A 132 -9.98 4.03 1.18
CA LEU A 132 -10.49 4.98 0.19
C LEU A 132 -9.39 5.82 -0.45
N LEU A 133 -8.40 6.25 0.34
CA LEU A 133 -7.28 7.02 -0.17
C LEU A 133 -6.38 6.17 -1.07
N CYS A 134 -6.08 4.93 -0.70
CA CYS A 134 -5.33 3.99 -1.56
C CYS A 134 -6.05 3.71 -2.88
N MET A 135 -7.39 3.60 -2.87
CA MET A 135 -8.18 3.48 -4.10
C MET A 135 -8.00 4.70 -5.02
N PHE A 136 -7.90 5.89 -4.43
CA PHE A 136 -7.67 7.12 -5.18
C PHE A 136 -6.24 7.21 -5.73
N TYR A 137 -5.23 6.82 -4.94
CA TYR A 137 -3.84 6.71 -5.39
C TYR A 137 -3.69 5.71 -6.53
N LEU A 138 -4.29 4.53 -6.43
CA LEU A 138 -4.25 3.52 -7.49
C LEU A 138 -4.82 4.06 -8.81
N ALA A 139 -5.90 4.85 -8.75
CA ALA A 139 -6.46 5.47 -9.94
C ALA A 139 -5.50 6.49 -10.58
N ILE A 140 -4.77 7.26 -9.77
CA ILE A 140 -3.75 8.21 -10.24
C ILE A 140 -2.55 7.45 -10.82
N ASP A 141 -2.02 6.46 -10.12
CA ASP A 141 -0.84 5.72 -10.52
C ASP A 141 -1.06 4.96 -11.83
N ILE A 142 -2.25 4.38 -12.04
CA ILE A 142 -2.60 3.77 -13.32
C ILE A 142 -2.63 4.81 -14.46
N GLN A 143 -3.09 6.04 -14.20
CA GLN A 143 -3.06 7.08 -15.22
C GLN A 143 -1.64 7.59 -15.51
N LEU A 144 -0.79 7.68 -14.49
CA LEU A 144 0.63 8.01 -14.66
C LEU A 144 1.35 6.99 -15.56
N ILE A 145 0.97 5.70 -15.43
CA ILE A 145 1.52 4.59 -16.23
C ILE A 145 0.98 4.60 -17.66
N MET A 146 -0.33 4.84 -17.84
CA MET A 146 -0.96 4.88 -19.16
C MET A 146 -0.47 6.06 -20.02
N GLY A 147 0.02 7.13 -19.38
CA GLY A 147 0.56 8.31 -20.06
C GLY A 147 -0.49 9.12 -20.83
N GLY A 148 -0.04 10.12 -21.59
CA GLY A 148 -0.93 10.98 -22.39
C GLY A 148 -1.79 11.94 -21.56
N ARG A 149 -1.34 12.25 -20.35
CA ARG A 149 -1.94 13.20 -19.39
C ARG A 149 -0.91 14.26 -18.99
N ARG A 150 -1.22 15.10 -18.00
CA ARG A 150 -0.31 16.18 -17.56
C ARG A 150 0.98 15.68 -16.93
N VAL A 151 0.90 14.56 -16.22
CA VAL A 151 2.04 13.89 -15.60
C VAL A 151 2.05 12.45 -16.12
N GLU A 152 3.21 11.96 -16.52
CA GLU A 152 3.39 10.59 -17.00
C GLU A 152 4.76 10.06 -16.57
N ILE A 153 4.83 8.75 -16.36
CA ILE A 153 6.08 8.06 -16.00
C ILE A 153 6.82 7.70 -17.29
N SER A 154 8.14 7.91 -17.31
CA SER A 154 8.97 7.50 -18.45
C SER A 154 8.92 5.97 -18.62
N PRO A 155 8.84 5.43 -19.86
CA PRO A 155 8.84 3.99 -20.11
C PRO A 155 10.06 3.25 -19.51
N GLU A 156 11.17 3.94 -19.30
CA GLU A 156 12.37 3.40 -18.66
C GLU A 156 12.19 3.13 -17.16
N GLU A 157 11.10 3.62 -16.56
CA GLU A 157 10.80 3.51 -15.13
C GLU A 157 9.69 2.48 -14.81
N TYR A 158 9.61 1.41 -15.60
CA TYR A 158 8.63 0.35 -15.37
C TYR A 158 8.68 -0.29 -13.97
N ILE A 159 9.86 -0.36 -13.34
CA ILE A 159 9.99 -0.85 -11.96
C ILE A 159 9.39 0.14 -10.96
N PHE A 160 9.57 1.44 -11.20
CA PHE A 160 8.97 2.48 -10.36
C PHE A 160 7.45 2.39 -10.40
N ALA A 161 6.91 2.32 -11.62
CA ALA A 161 5.48 2.12 -11.88
C ALA A 161 4.95 0.84 -11.21
N ALA A 162 5.65 -0.29 -11.35
CA ALA A 162 5.24 -1.56 -10.76
C ALA A 162 5.25 -1.52 -9.23
N VAL A 163 6.26 -0.90 -8.62
CA VAL A 163 6.37 -0.76 -7.17
C VAL A 163 5.22 0.10 -6.63
N HIS A 164 4.90 1.21 -7.29
CA HIS A 164 3.78 2.08 -6.93
C HIS A 164 2.44 1.33 -6.90
N VAL A 165 2.07 0.68 -8.01
CA VAL A 165 0.83 -0.12 -8.10
C VAL A 165 0.81 -1.25 -7.07
N PHE A 166 1.94 -1.93 -6.86
CA PHE A 166 2.04 -2.99 -5.86
C PHE A 166 1.79 -2.49 -4.45
N VAL A 167 2.42 -1.38 -4.06
CA VAL A 167 2.28 -0.79 -2.71
C VAL A 167 0.86 -0.29 -2.48
N ASP A 168 0.22 0.30 -3.48
CA ASP A 168 -1.18 0.74 -3.38
C ASP A 168 -2.13 -0.43 -3.13
N ILE A 169 -2.00 -1.52 -3.89
CA ILE A 169 -2.85 -2.70 -3.71
C ILE A 169 -2.57 -3.38 -2.36
N LEU A 170 -1.30 -3.49 -1.96
CA LEU A 170 -0.92 -4.11 -0.70
C LEU A 170 -1.40 -3.30 0.51
N THR A 171 -1.28 -1.98 0.46
CA THR A 171 -1.73 -1.09 1.54
C THR A 171 -3.25 -1.06 1.62
N MET A 172 -3.93 -1.06 0.47
CA MET A 172 -5.39 -1.22 0.41
C MET A 172 -5.84 -2.53 1.06
N PHE A 173 -5.14 -3.65 0.80
CA PHE A 173 -5.42 -4.93 1.45
C PHE A 173 -5.32 -4.84 2.97
N PHE A 174 -4.25 -4.26 3.51
CA PHE A 174 -4.10 -4.13 4.96
C PHE A 174 -5.17 -3.23 5.58
N HIS A 175 -5.55 -2.14 4.91
CA HIS A 175 -6.63 -1.27 5.37
C HIS A 175 -7.98 -2.00 5.37
N ILE A 176 -8.32 -2.73 4.29
CA ILE A 176 -9.55 -3.52 4.25
C ILE A 176 -9.54 -4.62 5.32
N LEU A 177 -8.40 -5.30 5.50
CA LEU A 177 -8.21 -6.31 6.55
C LEU A 177 -8.41 -5.71 7.96
N GLY A 178 -7.94 -4.48 8.19
CA GLY A 178 -8.15 -3.74 9.42
C GLY A 178 -9.64 -3.45 9.71
N VAL A 179 -10.44 -3.24 8.66
CA VAL A 179 -11.89 -3.04 8.77
C VAL A 179 -12.63 -4.35 9.04
N VAL A 180 -12.37 -5.41 8.25
CA VAL A 180 -13.15 -6.66 8.30
C VAL A 180 -12.67 -7.66 9.36
N GLY A 181 -11.42 -7.53 9.79
CA GLY A 181 -10.76 -8.49 10.66
C GLY A 181 -10.81 -8.15 12.16
N ARG A 182 -11.42 -7.03 12.53
CA ARG A 182 -11.51 -6.58 13.92
C ARG A 182 -12.82 -7.13 14.53
N ASN A 183 -12.70 -8.15 15.38
CA ASN A 183 -13.77 -8.64 16.26
C ASN A 183 -13.54 -8.14 17.70
#